data_AF-A0A662F0G1-F1
#
_entry.id   AF-A0A662F0G1-F1
#
_cell.length_a   1.000
_cell.length_b   1.000
_cell.length_c   1.000
_cell.angle_alpha   90.00
_cell.angle_beta   90.00
_cell.angle_gamma   90.00
#
_symmetry.space_group_name_H-M   'P 1'
#
loop_
_entity.id
_entity.type
_entity.pdbx_description
1 polymer ?
#
loop_
_entity_poly.entity_id
_entity_poly.type
_entity_poly.pdbx_seq_one_letter_code
_entity_poly.pdbx_strand_id
1 'polypeptide(L)'
;MWLVVNLPPAYRHWSNAPERFLFLREDGRYELYDPEKHGIYSNGLRIKTHPNEKCNMILKRYVELMEKLRSYITKLPIMKPISVTEVSTNYQGKTGVYVFFSDMQVEYVGSTNNLHRRLKHDLWSNLGQSQQPHTFGRKILEEYSNVNEARNYLKSLKLKVIETEDLKTAKVLEQILIYLLKPKYNNHGS
;
A
#
# COMPACT_ATOMS: atom_id res chain seq x y z
N MET A 1 -32.87 -14.96 -28.72
CA MET A 1 -31.90 -13.87 -28.50
C MET A 1 -32.52 -12.93 -27.47
N TRP A 2 -31.99 -12.88 -26.24
CA TRP A 2 -32.56 -12.07 -25.16
C TRP A 2 -31.75 -10.78 -25.06
N LEU A 3 -32.34 -9.65 -25.46
CA LEU A 3 -31.72 -8.33 -25.36
C LEU A 3 -31.80 -7.87 -23.90
N VAL A 4 -30.69 -7.91 -23.17
CA VAL A 4 -30.63 -7.40 -21.79
C VAL A 4 -30.30 -5.91 -21.85
N VAL A 5 -31.28 -5.07 -21.54
CA VAL A 5 -31.10 -3.62 -21.37
C VAL A 5 -30.79 -3.37 -19.90
N ASN A 6 -29.59 -2.93 -19.53
CA ASN A 6 -29.42 -2.39 -18.17
C ASN A 6 -28.17 -1.52 -17.89
N LEU A 7 -28.38 -0.63 -16.92
CA LEU A 7 -27.50 0.38 -16.36
C LEU A 7 -26.10 -0.14 -15.92
N PRO A 8 -25.11 0.75 -15.70
CA PRO A 8 -23.69 0.43 -15.46
C PRO A 8 -23.33 -0.72 -14.49
N PRO A 9 -24.13 -1.09 -13.45
CA PRO A 9 -23.80 -2.20 -12.56
C PRO A 9 -23.89 -3.62 -13.19
N ALA A 10 -24.54 -3.77 -14.35
CA ALA A 10 -24.85 -5.09 -14.93
C ALA A 10 -23.63 -5.91 -15.39
N TYR A 11 -22.48 -5.26 -15.60
CA TYR A 11 -21.22 -5.91 -16.01
C TYR A 11 -20.73 -6.99 -15.01
N ARG A 12 -21.11 -6.88 -13.73
CA ARG A 12 -20.71 -7.85 -12.69
C ARG A 12 -21.31 -9.24 -12.87
N HIS A 13 -22.44 -9.35 -13.57
CA HIS A 13 -23.21 -10.59 -13.61
C HIS A 13 -23.01 -11.42 -14.90
N TRP A 14 -22.32 -10.87 -15.90
CA TRP A 14 -22.22 -11.46 -17.25
C TRP A 14 -20.79 -11.40 -17.81
N SER A 15 -19.77 -11.77 -17.01
CA SER A 15 -18.36 -11.72 -17.42
C SER A 15 -17.99 -12.63 -18.59
N ASN A 16 -18.83 -13.63 -18.89
CA ASN A 16 -18.56 -14.70 -19.86
C ASN A 16 -19.49 -14.66 -21.09
N ALA A 17 -20.30 -13.62 -21.26
CA ALA A 17 -21.20 -13.51 -22.41
C ALA A 17 -20.46 -12.87 -23.60
N PRO A 18 -20.32 -13.57 -24.74
CA PRO A 18 -19.63 -13.04 -25.93
C PRO A 18 -20.46 -12.01 -26.71
N GLU A 19 -21.71 -11.75 -26.32
CA GLU A 19 -22.64 -10.92 -27.09
C GLU A 19 -22.89 -9.55 -26.46
N ARG A 20 -22.29 -8.54 -27.11
CA ARG A 20 -22.75 -7.16 -27.33
C ARG A 20 -23.85 -6.66 -26.37
N PHE A 21 -23.46 -5.82 -25.41
CA PHE A 21 -24.42 -5.13 -24.54
C PHE A 21 -24.79 -3.75 -25.10
N LEU A 22 -25.99 -3.25 -24.77
CA LEU A 22 -26.46 -1.93 -25.20
C LEU A 22 -25.97 -0.82 -24.25
N PHE A 23 -25.25 0.16 -24.79
CA PHE A 23 -24.77 1.37 -24.14
C PHE A 23 -25.82 2.49 -24.27
N LEU A 24 -26.27 3.05 -23.15
CA LEU A 24 -27.17 4.20 -23.13
C LEU A 24 -26.37 5.49 -23.34
N ARG A 25 -26.65 6.20 -24.43
CA ARG A 25 -26.07 7.50 -24.76
C ARG A 25 -26.74 8.62 -23.95
N GLU A 26 -26.07 9.76 -23.86
CA GLU A 26 -26.58 10.98 -23.19
C GLU A 26 -27.88 11.52 -23.83
N ASP A 27 -28.10 11.23 -25.11
CA ASP A 27 -29.32 11.57 -25.84
C ASP A 27 -30.49 10.60 -25.59
N GLY A 28 -30.33 9.65 -24.66
CA GLY A 28 -31.33 8.67 -24.29
C GLY A 28 -31.46 7.48 -25.26
N ARG A 29 -30.62 7.42 -26.31
CA ARG A 29 -30.64 6.32 -27.28
C ARG A 29 -29.67 5.21 -26.87
N TYR A 30 -30.01 3.97 -27.20
CA TYR A 30 -29.12 2.83 -26.98
C TYR A 30 -28.31 2.53 -28.24
N GLU A 31 -27.03 2.20 -28.07
CA GLU A 31 -26.18 1.66 -29.14
C GLU A 31 -25.44 0.41 -28.69
N LEU A 32 -25.00 -0.44 -29.62
CA LEU A 32 -24.20 -1.60 -29.26
C LEU A 32 -22.85 -1.15 -28.74
N TYR A 33 -22.43 -1.71 -27.61
CA TYR A 33 -21.16 -1.41 -27.00
C TYR A 33 -20.01 -1.88 -27.89
N ASP A 34 -19.28 -0.89 -28.36
CA ASP A 34 -17.99 -0.98 -29.03
C ASP A 34 -16.88 -0.54 -28.06
N PRO A 35 -15.96 -1.44 -27.65
CA PRO A 35 -14.86 -1.10 -26.75
C PRO A 35 -13.93 0.01 -27.28
N GLU A 36 -13.76 0.15 -28.60
CA GLU A 36 -12.91 1.18 -29.19
C GLU A 36 -13.57 2.56 -29.10
N LYS A 37 -14.89 2.63 -29.33
CA LYS A 37 -15.67 3.86 -29.26
C LYS A 37 -15.94 4.31 -27.82
N HIS A 38 -16.40 3.39 -26.98
CA HIS A 38 -16.89 3.69 -25.63
C HIS A 38 -15.76 3.64 -24.58
N GLY A 39 -14.67 2.91 -24.86
CA GLY A 39 -13.58 2.69 -23.93
C GLY A 39 -13.90 1.63 -22.87
N ILE A 40 -12.87 1.07 -22.25
CA ILE A 40 -13.01 0.00 -21.24
C ILE A 40 -13.30 0.65 -19.88
N TYR A 41 -14.20 0.09 -19.08
CA TYR A 41 -14.52 0.62 -17.74
C TYR A 41 -14.11 -0.38 -16.65
N SER A 42 -13.56 0.12 -15.53
CA SER A 42 -13.37 -0.66 -14.30
C SER A 42 -13.85 0.16 -13.10
N ASN A 43 -14.68 -0.44 -12.25
CA ASN A 43 -15.29 0.22 -11.08
C ASN A 43 -15.94 1.58 -11.41
N GLY A 44 -16.61 1.69 -12.57
CA GLY A 44 -17.29 2.92 -13.01
C GLY A 44 -16.38 4.00 -13.58
N LEU A 45 -15.06 3.77 -13.65
CA LEU A 45 -14.10 4.70 -14.24
C LEU A 45 -13.67 4.22 -15.62
N ARG A 46 -13.67 5.13 -16.60
CA ARG A 46 -13.19 4.87 -17.97
C ARG A 46 -11.68 4.72 -17.96
N ILE A 47 -11.20 3.52 -18.28
CA ILE A 47 -9.81 3.25 -18.62
C ILE A 47 -9.60 3.74 -20.06
N LYS A 48 -9.02 4.92 -20.22
CA LYS A 48 -8.62 5.42 -21.54
C LYS A 48 -7.48 4.54 -22.07
N THR A 49 -7.77 3.69 -23.05
CA THR A 49 -6.76 2.97 -23.81
C THR A 49 -6.03 3.97 -24.72
N HIS A 50 -4.70 4.00 -24.62
CA HIS A 50 -3.84 4.79 -25.50
C HIS A 50 -3.63 4.01 -26.81
N PRO A 51 -3.45 4.68 -27.96
CA PRO A 51 -3.10 4.00 -29.23
C PRO A 51 -1.80 3.18 -29.17
N ASN A 52 -1.00 3.39 -28.12
CA ASN A 52 0.27 2.72 -27.93
C ASN A 52 0.07 1.53 -26.98
N GLU A 53 0.24 0.32 -27.50
CA GLU A 53 0.10 -0.92 -26.74
C GLU A 53 1.03 -0.98 -25.52
N LYS A 54 2.25 -0.43 -25.60
CA LYS A 54 3.17 -0.33 -24.45
C LYS A 54 2.59 0.55 -23.35
N CYS A 55 1.93 1.66 -23.71
CA CYS A 55 1.26 2.52 -22.74
C CYS A 55 0.10 1.78 -22.05
N ASN A 56 -0.67 0.99 -22.80
CA ASN A 56 -1.76 0.18 -22.24
C ASN A 56 -1.23 -0.87 -21.25
N MET A 57 -0.11 -1.53 -21.57
CA MET A 57 0.54 -2.46 -20.64
C MET A 57 0.99 -1.78 -19.33
N ILE A 58 1.55 -0.57 -19.41
CA ILE A 58 1.95 0.21 -18.24
C ILE A 58 0.72 0.58 -17.40
N LEU A 59 -0.34 1.10 -18.04
CA LEU A 59 -1.58 1.48 -17.35
C LEU A 59 -2.25 0.28 -16.68
N LYS A 60 -2.26 -0.89 -17.33
CA LYS A 60 -2.78 -2.12 -16.73
C LYS A 60 -2.00 -2.50 -15.46
N ARG A 61 -0.66 -2.53 -15.52
CA ARG A 61 0.19 -2.81 -14.35
C ARG A 61 0.00 -1.78 -13.24
N TYR A 62 -0.20 -0.52 -13.59
CA TYR A 62 -0.49 0.54 -12.63
C TYR A 62 -1.82 0.28 -11.91
N VAL A 63 -2.90 -0.03 -12.63
CA VAL A 63 -4.22 -0.30 -12.03
C VAL A 63 -4.13 -1.51 -11.09
N GLU A 64 -3.52 -2.62 -11.54
CA GLU A 64 -3.32 -3.82 -10.72
C GLU A 64 -2.54 -3.54 -9.44
N LEU A 65 -1.48 -2.72 -9.52
CA LEU A 65 -0.70 -2.31 -8.36
C LEU A 65 -1.54 -1.43 -7.42
N MET A 66 -2.28 -0.46 -7.95
CA MET A 66 -3.12 0.44 -7.13
C MET A 66 -4.24 -0.31 -6.41
N GLU A 67 -4.82 -1.35 -7.01
CA GLU A 67 -5.82 -2.19 -6.35
C GLU A 67 -5.24 -2.96 -5.17
N LYS A 68 -4.02 -3.53 -5.33
CA LYS A 68 -3.30 -4.18 -4.22
C LYS A 68 -2.99 -3.19 -3.09
N LEU A 69 -2.42 -2.05 -3.43
CA LEU A 69 -2.05 -1.01 -2.47
C LEU A 69 -3.27 -0.48 -1.72
N ARG A 70 -4.42 -0.32 -2.39
CA ARG A 70 -5.69 0.05 -1.76
C ARG A 70 -6.06 -0.94 -0.67
N SER A 71 -5.98 -2.25 -0.94
CA SER A 71 -6.27 -3.29 0.06
C SER A 71 -5.40 -3.13 1.31
N TYR A 72 -4.10 -2.90 1.14
CA TYR A 72 -3.18 -2.65 2.26
C TYR A 72 -3.52 -1.39 3.06
N ILE A 73 -3.76 -0.28 2.36
CA ILE A 73 -4.09 1.01 3.00
C ILE A 73 -5.41 0.89 3.78
N THR A 74 -6.42 0.21 3.23
CA THR A 74 -7.71 0.03 3.93
C THR A 74 -7.59 -0.87 5.17
N LYS A 75 -6.61 -1.78 5.21
CA LYS A 75 -6.36 -2.62 6.38
C LYS A 75 -5.66 -1.85 7.50
N LEU A 76 -4.84 -0.85 7.17
CA LEU A 76 -4.01 -0.16 8.15
C LEU A 76 -4.81 0.40 9.35
N PRO A 77 -5.96 1.09 9.20
CA PRO A 77 -6.73 1.60 10.34
C PRO A 77 -7.26 0.51 11.27
N ILE A 78 -7.73 -0.61 10.72
CA ILE A 78 -8.40 -1.69 11.46
C ILE A 78 -7.44 -2.68 12.12
N MET A 79 -6.16 -2.67 11.76
CA MET A 79 -5.17 -3.57 12.36
C MET A 79 -4.97 -3.26 13.84
N LYS A 80 -4.86 -4.31 14.66
CA LYS A 80 -4.47 -4.18 16.06
C LYS A 80 -2.99 -3.78 16.14
N PRO A 81 -2.65 -2.71 16.88
CA PRO A 81 -1.26 -2.40 17.14
C PRO A 81 -0.59 -3.48 17.99
N ILE A 82 0.71 -3.63 17.78
CA ILE A 82 1.63 -4.36 18.65
C ILE A 82 2.74 -3.40 19.12
N SER A 83 3.57 -3.81 20.07
CA SER A 83 4.83 -3.16 20.40
C SER A 83 5.99 -3.80 19.63
N VAL A 84 7.10 -3.08 19.48
CA VAL A 84 8.36 -3.63 18.94
C VAL A 84 8.84 -4.86 19.73
N THR A 85 8.52 -4.92 21.03
CA THR A 85 8.87 -6.06 21.90
C THR A 85 8.02 -7.30 21.61
N GLU A 86 6.90 -7.16 20.92
CA GLU A 86 5.95 -8.24 20.62
C GLU A 86 6.13 -8.85 19.22
N VAL A 87 7.05 -8.31 18.40
CA VAL A 87 7.34 -8.86 17.07
C VAL A 87 7.79 -10.32 17.20
N SER A 88 6.97 -11.26 16.72
CA SER A 88 7.22 -12.68 16.87
C SER A 88 8.00 -13.27 15.70
N THR A 89 8.46 -14.51 15.86
CA THR A 89 9.13 -15.29 14.82
C THR A 89 8.24 -15.60 13.61
N ASN A 90 6.92 -15.38 13.69
CA ASN A 90 6.01 -15.53 12.55
C ASN A 90 6.34 -14.57 11.40
N TYR A 91 7.04 -13.46 11.70
CA TYR A 91 7.54 -12.51 10.71
C TYR A 91 8.91 -12.90 10.12
N GLN A 92 9.47 -14.06 10.47
CA GLN A 92 10.77 -14.51 9.98
C GLN A 92 10.73 -14.73 8.45
N GLY A 93 11.60 -14.01 7.73
CA GLY A 93 11.66 -14.10 6.26
C GLY A 93 10.46 -13.46 5.54
N LYS A 94 9.54 -12.83 6.28
CA LYS A 94 8.39 -12.14 5.70
C LYS A 94 8.78 -10.77 5.18
N THR A 95 8.30 -10.43 4.00
CA THR A 95 8.45 -9.11 3.39
C THR A 95 7.27 -8.23 3.77
N GLY A 96 7.50 -6.94 3.97
CA GLY A 96 6.41 -6.03 4.28
C GLY A 96 6.83 -4.63 4.66
N VAL A 97 5.82 -3.87 5.12
CA VAL A 97 5.93 -2.50 5.60
C VAL A 97 5.57 -2.46 7.08
N TYR A 98 6.28 -1.64 7.84
CA TYR A 98 6.01 -1.39 9.25
C TYR A 98 5.81 0.11 9.49
N VAL A 99 4.88 0.42 10.38
CA VAL A 99 4.46 1.79 10.70
C VAL A 99 4.49 1.96 12.22
N PHE A 100 5.38 2.83 12.70
CA PHE A 100 5.43 3.29 14.08
C PHE A 100 4.57 4.55 14.24
N PHE A 101 3.79 4.61 15.30
CA PHE A 101 2.94 5.75 15.59
C PHE A 101 2.74 5.93 17.10
N SER A 102 2.61 7.20 17.50
CA SER A 102 2.07 7.64 18.78
C SER A 102 0.58 7.97 18.58
N ASP A 103 -0.17 8.30 19.64
CA ASP A 103 -1.65 8.29 19.66
C ASP A 103 -2.35 8.91 18.44
N MET A 104 -1.81 10.00 17.86
CA MET A 104 -2.35 10.59 16.61
C MET A 104 -1.29 10.86 15.53
N GLN A 105 -0.02 10.55 15.76
CA GLN A 105 1.06 10.90 14.84
C GLN A 105 1.82 9.67 14.39
N VAL A 106 2.02 9.56 13.07
CA VAL A 106 2.91 8.55 12.53
C VAL A 106 4.34 9.03 12.72
N GLU A 107 5.13 8.23 13.41
CA GLU A 107 6.53 8.55 13.72
C GLU A 107 7.43 8.11 12.57
N TYR A 108 7.27 6.87 12.10
CA TYR A 108 8.14 6.31 11.09
C TYR A 108 7.43 5.23 10.27
N VAL A 109 7.76 5.17 8.98
CA VAL A 109 7.36 4.11 8.07
C VAL A 109 8.61 3.49 7.47
N GLY A 110 8.66 2.17 7.32
CA GLY A 110 9.75 1.53 6.58
C GLY A 110 9.34 0.22 5.95
N SER A 111 10.09 -0.23 4.94
CA SER A 111 9.92 -1.54 4.33
C SER A 111 11.13 -2.44 4.52
N THR A 112 10.93 -3.75 4.36
CA THR A 112 12.00 -4.75 4.37
C THR A 112 11.57 -6.06 3.73
N ASN A 113 12.53 -6.85 3.27
CA ASN A 113 12.33 -8.24 2.85
C ASN A 113 12.38 -9.25 4.02
N ASN A 114 12.71 -8.80 5.24
CA ASN A 114 12.69 -9.64 6.44
C ASN A 114 12.29 -8.81 7.67
N LEU A 115 10.99 -8.80 7.95
CA LEU A 115 10.35 -8.05 9.03
C LEU A 115 10.93 -8.38 10.40
N HIS A 116 11.08 -9.67 10.72
CA HIS A 116 11.64 -10.08 12.02
C HIS A 116 13.08 -9.59 12.18
N ARG A 117 13.96 -9.81 11.20
CA ARG A 117 15.35 -9.32 11.26
C ARG A 117 15.40 -7.80 11.41
N ARG A 118 14.66 -7.05 10.58
CA ARG A 118 14.71 -5.59 10.58
C ARG A 118 14.23 -5.00 11.92
N LEU A 119 13.14 -5.52 12.47
CA LEU A 119 12.52 -4.97 13.69
C LEU A 119 13.18 -5.48 14.98
N LYS A 120 13.49 -6.77 15.06
CA LYS A 120 14.09 -7.37 16.26
C LYS A 120 15.59 -7.20 16.33
N HIS A 121 16.29 -7.58 15.26
CA HIS A 121 17.75 -7.58 15.28
C HIS A 121 18.29 -6.18 15.00
N ASP A 122 17.95 -5.62 13.84
CA ASP A 122 18.56 -4.38 13.37
C ASP A 122 18.08 -3.18 14.19
N LEU A 123 16.77 -3.04 14.45
CA LEU A 123 16.24 -1.92 15.23
C LEU A 123 16.39 -2.11 16.74
N TRP A 124 15.78 -3.16 17.30
CA TRP A 124 15.60 -3.31 18.74
C TRP A 124 16.87 -3.77 19.48
N SER A 125 17.44 -4.90 19.08
CA SER A 125 18.60 -5.49 19.77
C SER A 125 19.85 -4.64 19.60
N ASN A 126 20.06 -4.07 18.41
CA ASN A 126 21.23 -3.25 18.11
C ASN A 126 21.07 -1.77 18.47
N LEU A 127 19.99 -1.39 19.17
CA LEU A 127 19.81 -0.03 19.63
C LEU A 127 20.90 0.38 20.63
N GLY A 128 21.64 1.45 20.30
CA GLY A 128 22.75 1.97 21.08
C GLY A 128 24.13 1.44 20.66
N GLN A 129 24.21 0.58 19.64
CA GLN A 129 25.50 0.21 19.05
C GLN A 129 26.10 1.37 18.26
N SER A 130 27.44 1.44 18.23
CA SER A 130 28.20 2.49 17.52
C SER A 130 27.84 2.60 16.03
N GLN A 131 27.47 1.47 15.41
CA GLN A 131 26.93 1.40 14.06
C GLN A 131 25.51 0.84 14.08
N GLN A 132 24.54 1.67 14.42
CA GLN A 132 23.12 1.30 14.38
C GLN A 132 22.66 1.06 12.92
N PRO A 133 22.35 -0.19 12.51
CA PRO A 133 22.00 -0.52 11.11
C PRO A 133 20.64 0.01 10.66
N HIS A 134 19.75 0.38 11.59
CA HIS A 134 18.41 0.83 11.28
C HIS A 134 18.32 2.36 11.21
N THR A 135 17.86 2.92 10.08
CA THR A 135 17.74 4.37 9.89
C THR A 135 16.89 5.04 10.97
N PHE A 136 15.72 4.47 11.29
CA PHE A 136 14.91 4.98 12.41
C PHE A 136 15.67 4.94 13.74
N GLY A 137 16.39 3.83 14.02
CA GLY A 137 17.20 3.68 15.22
C GLY A 137 18.31 4.74 15.33
N ARG A 138 18.92 5.13 14.21
CA ARG A 138 19.91 6.23 14.19
C ARG A 138 19.27 7.56 14.53
N LYS A 139 18.15 7.90 13.87
CA LYS A 139 17.46 9.17 14.09
C LYS A 139 16.97 9.35 15.53
N ILE A 140 16.46 8.29 16.16
CA ILE A 140 16.10 8.39 17.59
C ILE A 140 17.32 8.54 18.49
N LEU A 141 18.46 7.91 18.18
CA LEU A 141 19.69 8.10 18.96
C LEU A 141 20.30 9.50 18.77
N GLU A 142 20.07 10.15 17.62
CA GLU A 142 20.46 11.54 17.39
C GLU A 142 19.59 12.52 18.20
N GLU A 143 18.30 12.24 18.37
CA GLU A 143 17.37 13.08 19.13
C GLU A 143 17.49 12.87 20.65
N TYR A 144 17.74 11.64 21.09
CA TYR A 144 17.86 11.28 22.51
C TYR A 144 19.32 11.07 22.88
N SER A 145 19.86 11.89 23.79
CA SER A 145 21.24 11.79 24.26
C SER A 145 21.54 10.51 25.07
N ASN A 146 20.51 9.73 25.41
CA ASN A 146 20.61 8.53 26.24
C ASN A 146 19.94 7.33 25.57
N VAL A 147 20.68 6.22 25.45
CA VAL A 147 20.19 4.95 24.87
C VAL A 147 18.95 4.43 25.61
N ASN A 148 18.88 4.61 26.94
CA ASN A 148 17.73 4.17 27.71
C ASN A 148 16.48 4.98 27.40
N GLU A 149 16.62 6.29 27.16
CA GLU A 149 15.52 7.15 26.74
C GLU A 149 15.04 6.78 25.34
N ALA A 150 15.96 6.60 24.38
CA ALA A 150 15.63 6.13 23.03
C ALA A 150 14.90 4.79 23.05
N ARG A 151 15.33 3.87 23.93
CA ARG A 151 14.70 2.55 24.10
C ARG A 151 13.30 2.67 24.73
N ASN A 152 13.12 3.53 25.73
CA ASN A 152 11.83 3.77 26.35
C ASN A 152 10.85 4.45 25.39
N TYR A 153 11.33 5.42 24.61
CA TYR A 153 10.57 6.04 23.54
C TYR A 153 10.10 4.98 22.53
N LEU A 154 11.01 4.16 22.00
CA LEU A 154 10.67 3.12 21.03
C LEU A 154 9.67 2.09 21.59
N LYS A 155 9.77 1.73 22.89
CA LYS A 155 8.80 0.85 23.56
C LYS A 155 7.41 1.46 23.65
N SER A 156 7.32 2.79 23.82
CA SER A 156 6.05 3.50 23.96
C SER A 156 5.27 3.59 22.64
N LEU A 157 5.95 3.43 21.51
CA LEU A 157 5.33 3.51 20.20
C LEU A 157 4.49 2.26 19.89
N LYS A 158 3.35 2.50 19.26
CA LYS A 158 2.53 1.46 18.64
C LYS A 158 3.11 1.14 17.27
N LEU A 159 3.06 -0.13 16.92
CA LEU A 159 3.57 -0.68 15.66
C LEU A 159 2.45 -1.41 14.93
N LYS A 160 2.31 -1.15 13.62
CA LYS A 160 1.51 -1.94 12.69
C LYS A 160 2.42 -2.51 11.60
N VAL A 161 2.21 -3.77 11.24
CA VAL A 161 3.02 -4.48 10.24
C VAL A 161 2.11 -5.03 9.15
N ILE A 162 2.33 -4.63 7.90
CA ILE A 162 1.62 -5.11 6.72
C ILE A 162 2.57 -6.03 5.95
N GLU A 163 2.24 -7.33 5.89
CA GLU A 163 2.93 -8.27 5.00
C GLU A 163 2.56 -7.98 3.54
N THR A 164 3.55 -8.07 2.66
CA THR A 164 3.39 -7.93 1.21
C THR A 164 4.04 -9.11 0.51
N GLU A 165 3.66 -9.36 -0.74
CA GLU A 165 4.14 -10.51 -1.50
C GLU A 165 5.63 -10.40 -1.84
N ASP A 166 6.08 -9.18 -2.12
CA ASP A 166 7.45 -8.92 -2.58
C ASP A 166 7.97 -7.54 -2.16
N LEU A 167 9.30 -7.37 -2.25
CA LEU A 167 9.98 -6.16 -1.78
C LEU A 167 9.65 -4.93 -2.63
N LYS A 168 9.34 -5.09 -3.92
CA LYS A 168 8.97 -3.96 -4.78
C LYS A 168 7.63 -3.40 -4.34
N THR A 169 6.65 -4.28 -4.10
CA THR A 169 5.34 -3.88 -3.55
C THR A 169 5.49 -3.20 -2.19
N ALA A 170 6.32 -3.75 -1.28
CA ALA A 170 6.61 -3.12 0.01
C ALA A 170 7.20 -1.71 -0.12
N LYS A 171 8.17 -1.50 -1.02
CA LYS A 171 8.80 -0.20 -1.25
C LYS A 171 7.83 0.83 -1.82
N VAL A 172 6.96 0.45 -2.75
CA VAL A 172 5.95 1.38 -3.30
C VAL A 172 4.96 1.76 -2.20
N LEU A 173 4.49 0.79 -1.42
CA LEU A 173 3.59 1.05 -0.29
C LEU A 173 4.24 1.98 0.75
N GLU A 174 5.50 1.76 1.10
CA GLU A 174 6.27 2.65 1.98
C GLU A 174 6.26 4.10 1.47
N GLN A 175 6.56 4.33 0.18
CA GLN A 175 6.59 5.69 -0.36
C GLN A 175 5.21 6.38 -0.33
N ILE A 176 4.14 5.63 -0.63
CA ILE A 176 2.78 6.14 -0.55
C ILE A 176 2.41 6.48 0.89
N LEU A 177 2.73 5.62 1.85
CA LEU A 177 2.44 5.87 3.26
C LEU A 177 3.27 7.05 3.80
N ILE A 178 4.53 7.20 3.40
CA ILE A 178 5.33 8.39 3.75
C ILE A 178 4.67 9.66 3.21
N TYR A 179 4.27 9.66 1.94
CA TYR A 179 3.62 10.81 1.31
C TYR A 179 2.29 11.18 1.99
N LEU A 180 1.46 10.19 2.29
CA LEU A 180 0.13 10.41 2.86
C LEU A 180 0.17 10.74 4.36
N LEU A 181 1.03 10.06 5.13
CA LEU A 181 1.05 10.13 6.59
C LEU A 181 2.06 11.13 7.14
N LYS A 182 2.98 11.62 6.30
CA LYS A 182 4.02 12.61 6.63
C LYS A 182 4.74 12.31 7.95
N PRO A 183 5.32 11.10 8.10
CA PRO A 183 5.84 10.66 9.38
C PRO A 183 7.08 11.45 9.80
N LYS A 184 7.18 11.76 11.10
CA LYS A 184 8.20 12.64 11.69
C LYS A 184 9.62 12.28 11.25
N TYR A 185 9.95 11.00 11.26
CA TYR A 185 11.30 10.49 11.02
C TYR A 185 11.58 9.99 9.60
N ASN A 186 10.65 10.09 8.64
CA ASN A 186 10.97 9.84 7.23
C ASN A 186 11.31 11.09 6.44
N ASN A 187 11.12 12.28 7.02
CA ASN A 187 11.57 13.50 6.35
C ASN A 187 13.07 13.39 6.06
N HIS A 188 13.40 13.51 4.77
CA HIS A 188 14.72 13.96 4.37
C HIS A 188 14.84 15.37 4.93
N GLY A 189 15.92 15.66 5.67
CA GLY A 189 16.24 17.03 5.98
C GLY A 189 16.16 17.83 4.68
N SER A 190 15.34 18.87 4.70
CA SER A 190 15.40 19.98 3.74
C SER A 190 16.84 20.46 3.59
#